data_AF-V5P589-F1
#
_entry.id   AF-V5P589-F1
#
_cell.length_a   1.000
_cell.length_b   1.000
_cell.length_c   1.000
_cell.angle_alpha   90.00
_cell.angle_beta   90.00
_cell.angle_gamma   90.00
#
_symmetry.space_group_name_H-M   'P 1'
#
loop_
_entity.id
_entity.type
_entity.pdbx_description
1 polymer ?
#
loop_
_entity_poly.entity_id
_entity_poly.type
_entity_poly.pdbx_seq_one_letter_code
_entity_poly.pdbx_strand_id
1 'polypeptide(L)'
;VPILKKEVNGDASEAALLKCVELAVGDVRKWRAKNKKVCELPFNSTNKYQVSIHETEDTNDPRYLLVMKGAPERILERCSTIFIHGEEKPLDDEMREAFNNAYLELGGLGERVLGFCD
;
A
#
# COMPACT_ATOMS: atom_id res chain seq x y z
N VAL A 1 -18.53 -19.28 3.20
CA VAL A 1 -17.22 -19.43 3.89
C VAL A 1 -16.82 -18.08 4.46
N PRO A 2 -16.50 -17.96 5.78
CA PRO A 2 -16.03 -16.72 6.39
C PRO A 2 -14.79 -16.18 5.67
N ILE A 3 -14.64 -14.85 5.53
CA ILE A 3 -13.56 -14.21 4.75
C ILE A 3 -12.17 -14.71 5.19
N LEU A 4 -11.93 -14.80 6.49
CA LEU A 4 -10.65 -15.27 7.05
C LEU A 4 -10.31 -16.72 6.66
N LYS A 5 -11.32 -17.57 6.44
CA LYS A 5 -11.17 -18.99 6.07
C LYS A 5 -11.17 -19.23 4.56
N LYS A 6 -11.35 -18.20 3.73
CA LYS A 6 -11.25 -18.35 2.28
C LYS A 6 -9.80 -18.63 1.88
N GLU A 7 -9.62 -19.55 0.94
CA GLU A 7 -8.35 -19.77 0.26
C GLU A 7 -8.06 -18.59 -0.67
N VAL A 8 -6.79 -18.18 -0.72
CA VAL A 8 -6.32 -17.06 -1.53
C VAL A 8 -5.09 -17.52 -2.29
N ASN A 9 -5.07 -17.25 -3.59
CA ASN A 9 -3.89 -17.45 -4.43
C ASN A 9 -3.02 -16.19 -4.38
N GLY A 10 -1.77 -16.34 -3.96
CA GLY A 10 -0.82 -15.24 -3.79
C GLY A 10 0.13 -15.50 -2.63
N ASP A 11 1.02 -14.54 -2.34
CA ASP A 11 1.87 -14.64 -1.15
C ASP A 11 1.09 -14.35 0.13
N ALA A 12 1.65 -14.75 1.28
CA ALA A 12 1.00 -14.62 2.57
C ALA A 12 0.67 -13.16 2.95
N SER A 13 1.53 -12.20 2.58
CA SER A 13 1.31 -10.79 2.87
C SER A 13 0.19 -10.21 1.99
N GLU A 14 0.17 -10.54 0.71
CA GLU A 14 -0.94 -10.18 -0.19
C GLU A 14 -2.27 -10.79 0.23
N ALA A 15 -2.27 -12.05 0.66
CA ALA A 15 -3.46 -12.71 1.15
C ALA A 15 -3.99 -12.05 2.44
N ALA A 16 -3.11 -11.66 3.35
CA ALA A 16 -3.47 -10.93 4.57
C ALA A 16 -4.11 -9.58 4.26
N LEU A 17 -3.49 -8.79 3.36
CA LEU A 17 -4.01 -7.49 2.94
C LEU A 17 -5.36 -7.63 2.23
N LEU A 18 -5.49 -8.59 1.31
CA LEU A 18 -6.75 -8.84 0.60
C LEU A 18 -7.88 -9.16 1.58
N LYS A 19 -7.64 -10.04 2.55
CA LYS A 19 -8.63 -10.38 3.58
C LYS A 19 -8.96 -9.19 4.48
N CYS A 20 -7.98 -8.39 4.86
CA CYS A 20 -8.16 -7.19 5.67
C CYS A 20 -9.06 -6.16 4.97
N VAL A 21 -8.76 -5.82 3.72
CA VAL A 21 -9.57 -4.85 2.95
C VAL A 21 -10.96 -5.38 2.64
N GLU A 22 -11.09 -6.68 2.31
CA GLU A 22 -12.39 -7.31 2.10
C GLU A 22 -13.26 -7.29 3.36
N LEU A 23 -12.67 -7.35 4.57
CA LEU A 23 -13.39 -7.22 5.83
C LEU A 23 -13.78 -5.76 6.13
N ALA A 24 -12.91 -4.81 5.84
CA ALA A 24 -13.10 -3.40 6.20
C ALA A 24 -13.98 -2.62 5.21
N VAL A 25 -13.77 -2.82 3.91
CA VAL A 25 -14.41 -2.05 2.83
C VAL A 25 -15.43 -2.89 2.07
N GLY A 26 -15.19 -4.21 1.99
CA GLY A 26 -16.02 -5.13 1.20
C GLY A 26 -15.73 -5.06 -0.31
N ASP A 27 -16.15 -6.12 -1.00
CA ASP A 27 -16.12 -6.28 -2.46
C ASP A 27 -14.88 -5.70 -3.17
N VAL A 28 -13.71 -6.21 -2.80
CA VAL A 28 -12.42 -5.79 -3.38
C VAL A 28 -12.37 -6.07 -4.89
N ARG A 29 -13.10 -7.09 -5.36
CA ARG A 29 -13.18 -7.40 -6.80
C ARG A 29 -13.84 -6.28 -7.59
N LYS A 30 -14.98 -5.77 -7.12
CA LYS A 30 -15.64 -4.62 -7.74
C LYS A 30 -14.76 -3.39 -7.67
N TRP A 31 -14.09 -3.13 -6.54
CA TRP A 31 -13.16 -2.00 -6.42
C TRP A 31 -12.02 -2.05 -7.47
N ARG A 32 -11.44 -3.23 -7.68
CA ARG A 32 -10.38 -3.44 -8.69
C ARG A 32 -10.90 -3.34 -10.13
N ALA A 33 -12.15 -3.74 -10.38
CA ALA A 33 -12.76 -3.60 -11.69
C ALA A 33 -13.00 -2.14 -12.07
N LYS A 34 -13.33 -1.31 -11.07
CA LYS A 34 -13.51 0.14 -11.18
C LYS A 34 -12.19 0.88 -11.41
N ASN A 35 -11.13 0.46 -10.74
CA ASN A 35 -9.80 1.07 -10.84
C ASN A 35 -8.87 0.19 -11.68
N LYS A 36 -9.06 0.22 -13.00
CA LYS A 36 -8.42 -0.72 -13.93
C LYS A 36 -6.90 -0.56 -13.93
N LYS A 37 -6.19 -1.67 -13.70
CA LYS A 37 -4.72 -1.71 -13.74
C LYS A 37 -4.23 -1.60 -15.19
N VAL A 38 -3.46 -0.55 -15.47
CA VAL A 38 -2.88 -0.26 -16.80
C VAL A 38 -1.57 -1.01 -16.98
N CYS A 39 -0.68 -0.92 -15.99
CA CYS A 39 0.59 -1.65 -15.97
C CYS A 39 1.04 -1.90 -14.54
N GLU A 40 1.98 -2.82 -14.36
CA GLU A 40 2.60 -3.09 -13.08
C GLU A 40 4.08 -3.43 -13.21
N LEU A 41 4.83 -3.05 -12.18
CA LEU A 41 6.14 -3.58 -11.89
C LEU A 41 5.99 -4.58 -10.73
N PRO A 42 6.09 -5.90 -10.98
CA PRO A 42 5.97 -6.89 -9.92
C PRO A 42 7.10 -6.74 -8.91
N PHE A 43 6.86 -7.24 -7.69
CA PHE A 43 7.87 -7.23 -6.64
C PHE A 43 9.14 -7.95 -7.10
N ASN A 44 10.30 -7.34 -6.88
CA ASN A 44 11.59 -7.99 -7.04
C ASN A 44 12.47 -7.76 -5.80
N SER A 45 13.36 -8.73 -5.51
CA SER A 45 14.20 -8.72 -4.30
C SER A 45 15.29 -7.65 -4.32
N THR A 46 15.66 -7.15 -5.51
CA THR A 46 16.66 -6.09 -5.69
C THR A 46 16.11 -4.73 -5.30
N ASN A 47 14.94 -4.37 -5.82
CA ASN A 47 14.27 -3.09 -5.62
C ASN A 47 13.44 -3.06 -4.33
N LYS A 48 12.93 -4.22 -3.89
CA LYS A 48 12.12 -4.41 -2.67
C LYS A 48 10.81 -3.61 -2.65
N TYR A 49 10.26 -3.28 -3.81
CA TYR A 49 8.92 -2.69 -3.94
C TYR A 49 8.20 -3.24 -5.17
N GLN A 50 6.88 -3.07 -5.18
CA GLN A 50 5.95 -3.35 -6.27
C GLN A 50 5.19 -2.07 -6.58
N VAL A 51 4.97 -1.81 -7.87
CA VAL A 51 4.25 -0.63 -8.37
C VAL A 51 3.13 -1.06 -9.28
N SER A 52 1.99 -0.39 -9.22
CA SER A 52 0.97 -0.50 -10.26
C SER A 52 0.38 0.86 -10.59
N ILE A 53 -0.01 1.04 -11.85
CA ILE A 53 -0.65 2.26 -12.35
C ILE A 53 -2.09 1.90 -12.72
N HIS A 54 -3.04 2.73 -12.30
CA HIS A 54 -4.46 2.49 -12.43
C HIS A 54 -5.17 3.68 -13.08
N GLU A 55 -6.19 3.38 -13.89
CA GLU A 55 -7.25 4.32 -14.21
C GLU A 55 -8.10 4.56 -12.96
N THR A 56 -8.58 5.78 -12.75
CA THR A 56 -9.51 6.13 -11.67
C THR A 56 -10.92 6.34 -12.24
N GLU A 57 -11.96 6.12 -11.44
CA GLU A 57 -13.35 6.41 -11.85
C GLU A 57 -13.70 7.91 -11.77
N ASP A 58 -12.80 8.76 -11.27
CA ASP A 58 -13.09 10.18 -11.09
C ASP A 58 -13.12 10.90 -12.44
N THR A 59 -14.32 11.24 -12.90
CA THR A 59 -14.54 11.98 -14.14
C THR A 59 -13.94 13.39 -14.12
N ASN A 60 -13.65 13.93 -12.94
CA ASN A 60 -13.05 15.26 -12.79
C ASN A 60 -11.52 15.21 -12.78
N ASP A 61 -10.91 14.04 -12.62
CA ASP A 61 -9.46 13.87 -12.61
C ASP A 61 -9.01 12.80 -13.62
N PRO A 62 -8.62 13.20 -14.85
CA PRO A 62 -8.22 12.27 -15.90
C PRO A 62 -6.82 11.67 -15.67
N ARG A 63 -6.16 11.95 -14.54
CA ARG A 63 -4.82 11.43 -14.24
C ARG A 63 -4.87 9.95 -13.89
N TYR A 64 -3.76 9.26 -14.17
CA TYR A 64 -3.54 7.91 -13.68
C TYR A 64 -3.07 7.96 -12.23
N LEU A 65 -3.53 7.00 -11.43
CA LEU A 65 -3.07 6.80 -10.06
C LEU A 65 -1.93 5.77 -10.06
N LEU A 66 -0.76 6.18 -9.58
CA LEU A 66 0.31 5.26 -9.23
C LEU A 66 0.11 4.82 -7.79
N VAL A 67 0.33 3.54 -7.49
CA VAL A 67 0.40 3.04 -6.11
C VAL A 67 1.61 2.14 -5.97
N MET A 68 2.27 2.22 -4.82
CA MET A 68 3.45 1.44 -4.51
C MET A 68 3.36 0.83 -3.12
N LYS A 69 3.83 -0.41 -2.99
CA LYS A 69 4.06 -1.07 -1.70
C LYS A 69 5.42 -1.72 -1.66
N GLY A 70 6.05 -1.80 -0.49
CA GLY A 70 7.39 -2.37 -0.39
C GLY A 70 7.96 -2.38 1.01
N ALA A 71 9.27 -2.58 1.10
CA ALA A 71 10.01 -2.42 2.35
C ALA A 71 9.83 -0.97 2.87
N PRO A 72 9.46 -0.76 4.14
CA PRO A 72 9.14 0.58 4.68
C PRO A 72 10.19 1.65 4.36
N GLU A 73 11.46 1.34 4.63
CA GLU A 73 12.63 2.19 4.32
C GLU A 73 12.69 2.62 2.84
N ARG A 74 12.42 1.68 1.92
CA ARG A 74 12.48 1.93 0.46
C ARG A 74 11.33 2.78 -0.04
N ILE A 75 10.19 2.74 0.65
CA ILE A 75 9.04 3.60 0.35
C ILE A 75 9.32 5.00 0.88
N LEU A 76 9.78 5.12 2.13
CA LEU A 76 10.10 6.41 2.74
C LEU A 76 11.15 7.19 1.93
N GLU A 77 12.20 6.53 1.45
CA GLU A 77 13.23 7.13 0.57
C GLU A 77 12.67 7.75 -0.73
N ARG A 78 11.46 7.35 -1.15
CA ARG A 78 10.80 7.80 -2.40
C ARG A 78 9.67 8.79 -2.16
N CYS A 79 9.33 9.08 -0.91
CA CYS A 79 8.25 9.99 -0.56
C CYS A 79 8.81 11.38 -0.23
N SER A 80 8.21 12.41 -0.80
CA SER A 80 8.48 13.82 -0.45
C SER A 80 7.43 14.40 0.48
N THR A 81 6.26 13.76 0.55
CA THR A 81 5.08 14.22 1.27
C THR A 81 4.47 13.07 2.07
N ILE A 82 3.59 13.41 3.01
CA ILE A 82 2.84 12.48 3.84
C ILE A 82 1.39 12.97 3.97
N PHE A 83 0.45 12.04 3.98
CA PHE A 83 -0.97 12.32 4.06
C PHE A 83 -1.47 12.21 5.50
N ILE A 84 -1.88 13.32 6.10
CA ILE A 84 -2.33 13.40 7.50
C ILE A 84 -3.67 14.12 7.55
N HIS A 85 -4.69 13.45 8.09
CA HIS A 85 -6.04 14.00 8.30
C HIS A 85 -6.70 14.62 7.04
N GLY A 86 -6.43 14.07 5.85
CA GLY A 86 -7.02 14.58 4.60
C GLY A 86 -6.14 15.58 3.86
N GLU A 87 -4.98 15.94 4.41
CA GLU A 87 -4.07 16.92 3.81
C GLU A 87 -2.70 16.30 3.52
N GLU A 88 -2.15 16.68 2.38
CA GLU A 88 -0.78 16.37 2.00
C GLU A 88 0.17 17.40 2.62
N LYS A 89 1.17 16.93 3.36
CA LYS A 89 2.18 17.78 4.04
C LYS A 89 3.58 17.37 3.61
N PRO A 90 4.56 18.29 3.60
CA PRO A 90 5.96 17.92 3.38
C PRO A 90 6.43 16.90 4.41
N LEU A 91 7.16 15.89 3.96
CA LEU A 91 7.79 14.92 4.84
C LEU A 91 9.06 15.53 5.44
N ASP A 92 8.92 16.13 6.62
CA ASP A 92 10.03 16.71 7.38
C ASP A 92 10.79 15.65 8.20
N ASP A 93 11.89 16.08 8.84
CA ASP A 93 12.76 15.17 9.59
C ASP A 93 12.09 14.68 10.88
N GLU A 94 11.21 15.47 11.50
CA GLU A 94 10.43 15.04 12.68
C GLU A 94 9.48 13.88 12.32
N MET A 95 8.79 13.97 11.18
CA MET A 95 7.92 12.92 10.67
C MET A 95 8.70 11.67 10.25
N ARG A 96 9.91 11.84 9.70
CA ARG A 96 10.80 10.70 9.40
C ARG A 96 11.24 9.97 10.67
N GLU A 97 11.60 10.71 11.72
CA GLU A 97 11.93 10.10 13.02
C GLU A 97 10.73 9.38 13.63
N ALA A 98 9.54 9.99 13.58
CA ALA A 98 8.30 9.36 14.05
C ALA A 98 8.00 8.05 13.28
N PHE A 99 8.18 8.05 11.95
CA PHE A 99 8.04 6.85 11.13
C PHE A 99 9.03 5.76 11.54
N ASN A 100 10.30 6.11 11.74
CA ASN A 100 11.35 5.15 12.12
C ASN A 100 11.07 4.52 13.49
N ASN A 101 10.60 5.32 14.46
CA ASN A 101 10.21 4.82 15.77
C ASN A 101 9.06 3.80 15.68
N ALA A 102 8.01 4.11 14.91
CA ALA A 102 6.89 3.19 14.70
C ALA A 102 7.33 1.91 13.97
N TYR A 103 8.22 2.03 12.98
CA TYR A 103 8.78 0.88 12.27
C TYR A 103 9.59 -0.03 13.20
N LEU A 104 10.43 0.53 14.07
CA LEU A 104 11.21 -0.23 15.04
C LEU A 104 10.34 -0.91 16.11
N GLU A 105 9.27 -0.24 16.55
CA GLU A 105 8.32 -0.81 17.51
C GLU A 105 7.63 -2.06 16.93
N LEU A 106 7.05 -1.94 15.74
CA LEU A 106 6.39 -3.05 15.05
C LEU A 106 7.39 -4.18 14.71
N GLY A 107 8.62 -3.82 14.30
CA GLY A 107 9.69 -4.78 14.09
C GLY A 107 10.10 -5.51 15.38
N GLY A 108 10.10 -4.81 16.52
CA GLY A 108 10.37 -5.37 17.85
C GLY A 108 9.31 -6.37 18.33
N LEU A 109 8.07 -6.26 17.84
CA LEU A 109 6.99 -7.23 18.07
C LEU A 109 7.12 -8.49 17.18
N GLY A 110 8.10 -8.52 16.27
CA GLY A 110 8.30 -9.62 15.32
C GLY A 110 7.33 -9.59 14.13
N GLU A 111 6.66 -8.46 13.91
CA GLU A 111 5.74 -8.30 12.79
C GLU A 111 6.47 -7.98 11.49
N ARG A 112 5.87 -8.39 10.36
CA ARG A 112 6.36 -8.01 9.04
C ARG A 112 5.67 -6.72 8.60
N VAL A 113 6.41 -5.63 8.55
CA VAL A 113 5.91 -4.30 8.17
C VAL A 113 6.08 -4.06 6.66
N LEU A 114 5.09 -3.39 6.06
CA LEU A 114 5.12 -2.93 4.67
C LEU A 114 4.80 -1.43 4.62
N GLY A 115 5.55 -0.69 3.79
CA GLY A 115 5.24 0.69 3.46
C GLY A 115 4.30 0.77 2.25
N PHE A 116 3.45 1.79 2.23
CA PHE A 116 2.52 2.10 1.14
C PHE A 116 2.61 3.59 0.80
N CYS A 117 2.56 3.93 -0.49
CA CYS A 117 2.47 5.30 -0.98
C CYS A 117 1.76 5.33 -2.35
N ASP A 118 1.39 6.52 -2.80
CA ASP A 118 0.78 6.84 -4.09
C ASP A 118 1.52 7.98 -4.82
#